data_AF-K8EMK7-F1
#
_entry.id   AF-K8EMK7-F1
#
_cell.length_a   1.000
_cell.length_b   1.000
_cell.length_c   1.000
_cell.angle_alpha   90.00
_cell.angle_beta   90.00
_cell.angle_gamma   90.00
#
_symmetry.space_group_name_H-M   'P 1'
#
loop_
_entity.id
_entity.type
_entity.pdbx_description
1 polymer ?
#
loop_
_entity_poly.entity_id
_entity_poly.type
_entity_poly.pdbx_seq_one_letter_code
_entity_poly.pdbx_strand_id
1 'polypeptide(L)'
;MEKKKRKRREEERALVNNTTDDTIITTTTTNNTRCCCLEWRSSRLEKEESSSQRECEKNRETVERYSRQMRLPFFQHDERSKGGQSRLFKAHVFIAGAGGLGCPSVLYLAGAGVGKITVCDADAVEKSNLHRQICHRNEDCCSENKTKTNKAVSAIRAAKSLNPTCSYRAVEESVNEQNAMELLRDADVVLDCTDNQRARYVLSDACAKLRTPLVSGASVGVEGQLVVYNESGEEEAGDGSGDMERGPCLRCAYPSPPPADECGSCAEQGVLNVAPGIVGTFQALECIRILLSGRCRYRGKEGEKKEKAASKSSLASSSTFPHRPLGLMTLFDFVQNPSRPTTCVKIKRRKDCLVCATSETRDAFAIESYDYDAFLNSGIAAQRCKNNGTDNEIEESIGEDGTQRRITCEELAQLLVENSDKKKNNSNTSVASHEEKHHEKTKSVVLFDVRNEIEFSIAALKDAINYPFVDEENEKKNAMETMTTTNVVVATAVDEDGGEEDEKAVTEVEVDVIAFICRRGNDSQLARERFKQKLLDRDESAENKRRTLTIEDGSDTTQTKKKFCFDAEKCQIVDVIGGLRQWKRAIDSTFPNLD
;
A
#
# COMPACT_ATOMS: atom_id res chain seq x y z
N MET A 1 -27.58 -9.52 -69.19
CA MET A 1 -26.40 -10.29 -68.75
C MET A 1 -25.51 -9.56 -67.73
N GLU A 2 -25.42 -8.23 -67.73
CA GLU A 2 -24.62 -7.48 -66.74
C GLU A 2 -25.09 -7.61 -65.29
N LYS A 3 -26.41 -7.66 -65.03
CA LYS A 3 -26.93 -7.88 -63.68
C LYS A 3 -26.52 -9.24 -63.07
N LYS A 4 -26.35 -10.28 -63.90
CA LYS A 4 -25.85 -11.61 -63.46
C LYS A 4 -24.34 -11.58 -63.19
N LYS A 5 -23.55 -10.82 -63.95
CA LYS A 5 -22.10 -10.65 -63.69
C LYS A 5 -21.82 -9.85 -62.41
N ARG A 6 -22.68 -8.87 -62.08
CA ARG A 6 -22.55 -8.07 -60.86
C ARG A 6 -22.88 -8.89 -59.61
N LYS A 7 -23.94 -9.70 -59.64
CA LYS A 7 -24.30 -10.60 -58.53
C LYS A 7 -23.21 -11.64 -58.24
N ARG A 8 -22.58 -12.21 -59.29
CA ARG A 8 -21.48 -13.17 -59.14
C ARG A 8 -20.22 -12.56 -58.52
N ARG A 9 -19.92 -11.29 -58.83
CA ARG A 9 -18.79 -10.55 -58.22
C ARG A 9 -19.05 -10.15 -56.76
N GLU A 10 -20.31 -9.92 -56.39
CA GLU A 10 -20.71 -9.66 -55.00
C GLU A 10 -20.70 -10.96 -54.17
N GLU A 11 -21.08 -12.09 -54.75
CA GLU A 11 -20.99 -13.43 -54.12
C GLU A 11 -19.53 -13.92 -53.97
N GLU A 12 -18.65 -13.67 -54.97
CA GLU A 12 -17.21 -13.97 -54.86
C GLU A 12 -16.50 -13.10 -53.81
N ARG A 13 -16.90 -11.82 -53.66
CA ARG A 13 -16.36 -10.95 -52.58
C ARG A 13 -16.80 -11.37 -51.18
N ALA A 14 -17.97 -12.00 -51.06
CA ALA A 14 -18.43 -12.53 -49.78
C ALA A 14 -17.69 -13.82 -49.36
N LEU A 15 -17.18 -14.59 -50.33
CA LEU A 15 -16.43 -15.83 -50.06
C LEU A 15 -14.95 -15.59 -49.65
N VAL A 16 -14.35 -14.47 -50.06
CA VAL A 16 -12.93 -14.15 -49.78
C VAL A 16 -12.70 -13.57 -48.37
N ASN A 17 -13.76 -13.15 -47.66
CA ASN A 17 -13.65 -12.59 -46.31
C ASN A 17 -13.81 -13.63 -45.17
N ASN A 18 -13.97 -14.91 -45.47
CA ASN A 18 -14.01 -15.99 -44.48
C ASN A 18 -12.98 -17.06 -44.87
N THR A 19 -11.71 -16.81 -44.61
CA THR A 19 -10.68 -17.83 -44.33
C THR A 19 -9.35 -17.12 -44.12
N THR A 20 -8.87 -17.12 -42.89
CA THR A 20 -7.44 -17.38 -42.62
C THR A 20 -7.38 -17.94 -41.21
N ASP A 21 -7.48 -19.26 -41.17
CA ASP A 21 -7.12 -20.11 -40.06
C ASP A 21 -5.62 -19.95 -39.73
N ASP A 22 -5.36 -20.24 -38.46
CA ASP A 22 -4.08 -20.49 -37.83
C ASP A 22 -3.14 -21.35 -38.69
N THR A 23 -1.84 -21.02 -38.65
CA THR A 23 -0.82 -22.06 -38.76
C THR A 23 0.43 -21.69 -37.99
N ILE A 24 0.63 -22.42 -36.90
CA ILE A 24 1.90 -22.64 -36.20
C ILE A 24 2.93 -23.13 -37.22
N ILE A 25 4.09 -22.48 -37.30
CA ILE A 25 5.21 -22.95 -38.14
C ILE A 25 6.27 -23.60 -37.23
N THR A 26 6.28 -24.93 -37.25
CA THR A 26 7.45 -25.76 -36.93
C THR A 26 8.42 -25.78 -38.12
N THR A 27 9.71 -25.72 -37.83
CA THR A 27 10.81 -25.64 -38.80
C THR A 27 11.27 -27.02 -39.26
N THR A 28 11.38 -27.22 -40.58
CA THR A 28 12.33 -28.18 -41.16
C THR A 28 12.83 -27.71 -42.53
N THR A 29 14.15 -27.75 -42.66
CA THR A 29 15.00 -27.38 -43.80
C THR A 29 15.01 -28.46 -44.86
N THR A 30 15.17 -28.12 -46.15
CA THR A 30 16.14 -28.75 -47.09
C THR A 30 16.21 -28.04 -48.43
N ASN A 31 17.41 -28.10 -49.02
CA ASN A 31 17.93 -27.46 -50.22
C ASN A 31 17.37 -27.99 -51.55
N ASN A 32 17.33 -27.18 -52.62
CA ASN A 32 18.21 -27.38 -53.79
C ASN A 32 18.24 -26.19 -54.79
N THR A 33 19.44 -25.97 -55.34
CA THR A 33 19.90 -25.12 -56.46
C THR A 33 19.21 -25.39 -57.82
N ARG A 34 19.25 -24.60 -58.93
CA ARG A 34 20.07 -23.48 -59.44
C ARG A 34 19.40 -22.89 -60.72
N CYS A 35 19.78 -21.64 -61.06
CA CYS A 35 19.83 -20.99 -62.40
C CYS A 35 18.53 -20.74 -63.21
N CYS A 36 18.18 -19.48 -63.46
CA CYS A 36 18.71 -18.70 -64.60
C CYS A 36 18.34 -17.21 -64.47
N CYS A 37 19.23 -16.34 -64.96
CA CYS A 37 19.15 -14.89 -64.90
C CYS A 37 18.07 -14.29 -65.83
N LEU A 38 17.75 -13.01 -65.56
CA LEU A 38 17.03 -12.02 -66.36
C LEU A 38 15.56 -11.78 -65.95
N GLU A 39 15.35 -11.09 -64.82
CA GLU A 39 14.23 -10.15 -64.55
C GLU A 39 14.24 -9.65 -63.09
N TRP A 40 15.39 -9.14 -62.63
CA TRP A 40 15.54 -8.73 -61.23
C TRP A 40 15.97 -7.26 -61.13
N ARG A 41 15.01 -6.33 -61.25
CA ARG A 41 15.22 -4.94 -60.81
C ARG A 41 13.97 -4.10 -60.50
N SER A 42 12.74 -4.59 -60.74
CA SER A 42 11.52 -3.82 -60.39
C SER A 42 10.88 -4.25 -59.06
N SER A 43 11.02 -5.51 -58.66
CA SER A 43 10.37 -6.07 -57.47
C SER A 43 11.08 -5.79 -56.15
N ARG A 44 12.31 -5.25 -56.17
CA ARG A 44 13.02 -4.79 -54.95
C ARG A 44 12.68 -3.33 -54.61
N LEU A 45 12.48 -2.47 -55.61
CA LEU A 45 12.02 -1.09 -55.41
C LEU A 45 10.56 -1.04 -54.95
N GLU A 46 9.67 -1.87 -55.51
CA GLU A 46 8.28 -1.96 -55.03
C GLU A 46 8.17 -2.63 -53.63
N LYS A 47 9.10 -3.52 -53.28
CA LYS A 47 9.17 -4.09 -51.92
C LYS A 47 9.75 -3.11 -50.90
N GLU A 48 10.74 -2.31 -51.28
CA GLU A 48 11.30 -1.24 -50.44
C GLU A 48 10.37 -0.03 -50.34
N GLU A 49 9.64 0.33 -51.40
CA GLU A 49 8.57 1.34 -51.39
C GLU A 49 7.35 0.85 -50.61
N SER A 50 6.93 -0.41 -50.75
CA SER A 50 5.80 -0.93 -49.95
C SER A 50 6.18 -1.19 -48.49
N SER A 51 7.44 -1.56 -48.18
CA SER A 51 7.90 -1.64 -46.79
C SER A 51 8.06 -0.26 -46.17
N SER A 52 8.62 0.71 -46.88
CA SER A 52 8.77 2.09 -46.41
C SER A 52 7.44 2.83 -46.32
N GLN A 53 6.49 2.59 -47.23
CA GLN A 53 5.12 3.10 -47.13
C GLN A 53 4.38 2.47 -45.94
N ARG A 54 4.48 1.15 -45.74
CA ARG A 54 3.88 0.48 -44.57
C ARG A 54 4.53 0.93 -43.26
N GLU A 55 5.83 1.17 -43.25
CA GLU A 55 6.56 1.69 -42.08
C GLU A 55 6.24 3.16 -41.82
N CYS A 56 6.12 3.99 -42.86
CA CYS A 56 5.64 5.38 -42.76
C CYS A 56 4.18 5.46 -42.31
N GLU A 57 3.31 4.57 -42.78
CA GLU A 57 1.90 4.55 -42.41
C GLU A 57 1.70 4.02 -40.99
N LYS A 58 2.45 2.97 -40.59
CA LYS A 58 2.52 2.49 -39.21
C LYS A 58 3.09 3.56 -38.28
N ASN A 59 4.10 4.31 -38.70
CA ASN A 59 4.62 5.46 -37.96
C ASN A 59 3.59 6.60 -37.89
N ARG A 60 2.82 6.86 -38.95
CA ARG A 60 1.79 7.90 -38.97
C ARG A 60 0.62 7.57 -38.05
N GLU A 61 0.10 6.35 -38.09
CA GLU A 61 -0.96 5.87 -37.19
C GLU A 61 -0.48 5.91 -35.72
N THR A 62 0.77 5.52 -35.47
CA THR A 62 1.40 5.60 -34.15
C THR A 62 1.47 7.05 -33.65
N VAL A 63 1.97 7.97 -34.49
CA VAL A 63 2.06 9.40 -34.13
C VAL A 63 0.67 10.00 -33.91
N GLU A 64 -0.32 9.68 -34.74
CA GLU A 64 -1.69 10.18 -34.60
C GLU A 64 -2.32 9.70 -33.28
N ARG A 65 -2.23 8.39 -32.99
CA ARG A 65 -2.80 7.76 -31.79
C ARG A 65 -2.26 8.35 -30.50
N TYR A 66 -0.94 8.55 -30.40
CA TYR A 66 -0.30 9.04 -29.16
C TYR A 66 -0.03 10.55 -29.16
N SER A 67 -0.44 11.27 -30.21
CA SER A 67 -0.19 12.70 -30.37
C SER A 67 -0.56 13.54 -29.15
N ARG A 68 -1.65 13.21 -28.45
CA ARG A 68 -2.12 13.97 -27.27
C ARG A 68 -1.24 13.75 -26.05
N GLN A 69 -0.84 12.52 -25.74
CA GLN A 69 0.02 12.24 -24.59
C GLN A 69 1.47 12.65 -24.83
N MET A 70 1.96 12.56 -26.08
CA MET A 70 3.30 13.03 -26.45
C MET A 70 3.49 14.55 -26.31
N ARG A 71 2.40 15.33 -26.23
CA ARG A 71 2.46 16.77 -25.95
C ARG A 71 2.75 17.10 -24.50
N LEU A 72 2.61 16.14 -23.58
CA LEU A 72 2.89 16.37 -22.17
C LEU A 72 4.40 16.58 -21.97
N PRO A 73 4.83 17.55 -21.14
CA PRO A 73 6.26 17.86 -20.98
C PRO A 73 7.11 16.63 -20.66
N PHE A 74 6.67 15.83 -19.69
CA PHE A 74 7.38 14.61 -19.26
C PHE A 74 7.47 13.48 -20.32
N PHE A 75 6.79 13.59 -21.47
CA PHE A 75 7.01 12.73 -22.64
C PHE A 75 8.08 13.26 -23.60
N GLN A 76 8.40 14.56 -23.55
CA GLN A 76 9.29 15.22 -24.51
C GLN A 76 10.76 15.23 -24.06
N HIS A 77 11.02 15.01 -22.76
CA HIS A 77 12.30 15.34 -22.12
C HIS A 77 13.40 14.26 -22.19
N ASP A 78 13.40 13.39 -23.19
CA ASP A 78 14.48 12.42 -23.34
C ASP A 78 14.99 12.35 -24.78
N GLU A 79 15.96 13.22 -25.08
CA GLU A 79 16.70 13.21 -26.36
C GLU A 79 17.42 11.87 -26.60
N ARG A 80 17.73 11.09 -25.54
CA ARG A 80 18.44 9.80 -25.66
C ARG A 80 17.51 8.65 -26.03
N SER A 81 16.27 8.65 -25.53
CA SER A 81 15.30 7.58 -25.86
C SER A 81 14.40 7.86 -27.07
N LYS A 82 14.53 9.02 -27.73
CA LYS A 82 13.54 9.54 -28.70
C LYS A 82 12.19 9.89 -28.04
N GLY A 83 12.20 10.24 -26.74
CA GLY A 83 11.03 10.63 -25.94
C GLY A 83 10.36 9.49 -25.15
N GLY A 84 9.54 9.87 -24.18
CA GLY A 84 8.85 8.97 -23.25
C GLY A 84 7.97 7.92 -23.93
N GLN A 85 7.40 8.22 -25.10
CA GLN A 85 6.61 7.25 -25.86
C GLN A 85 7.46 6.06 -26.33
N SER A 86 8.70 6.31 -26.76
CA SER A 86 9.59 5.23 -27.18
C SER A 86 9.92 4.29 -26.02
N ARG A 87 9.96 4.81 -24.79
CA ARG A 87 10.17 4.02 -23.58
C ARG A 87 8.98 3.11 -23.31
N LEU A 88 7.76 3.61 -23.44
CA LEU A 88 6.55 2.78 -23.36
C LEU A 88 6.56 1.67 -24.42
N PHE A 89 6.90 1.96 -25.68
CA PHE A 89 6.95 0.94 -26.75
C PHE A 89 7.99 -0.17 -26.53
N LYS A 90 9.03 0.09 -25.74
CA LYS A 90 10.07 -0.89 -25.42
C LYS A 90 9.78 -1.65 -24.13
N ALA A 91 8.83 -1.17 -23.33
CA ALA A 91 8.55 -1.70 -22.01
C ALA A 91 7.74 -3.01 -22.07
N HIS A 92 8.02 -3.88 -21.11
CA HIS A 92 7.22 -5.07 -20.80
C HIS A 92 6.60 -4.94 -19.40
N VAL A 93 5.27 -4.97 -19.36
CA VAL A 93 4.50 -4.96 -18.10
C VAL A 93 3.85 -6.32 -17.91
N PHE A 94 4.02 -6.89 -16.71
CA PHE A 94 3.35 -8.10 -16.27
C PHE A 94 2.22 -7.73 -15.30
N ILE A 95 1.02 -8.27 -15.52
CA ILE A 95 -0.17 -7.99 -14.72
C ILE A 95 -0.67 -9.32 -14.16
N ALA A 96 -0.59 -9.48 -12.84
CA ALA A 96 -1.12 -10.64 -12.13
C ALA A 96 -2.55 -10.36 -11.69
N GLY A 97 -3.52 -11.07 -12.27
CA GLY A 97 -4.95 -10.85 -12.07
C GLY A 97 -5.57 -9.99 -13.18
N ALA A 98 -6.64 -10.49 -13.77
CA ALA A 98 -7.48 -9.84 -14.77
C ALA A 98 -8.86 -9.45 -14.19
N GLY A 99 -8.94 -9.28 -12.86
CA GLY A 99 -10.15 -8.91 -12.14
C GLY A 99 -10.48 -7.41 -12.18
N GLY A 100 -11.12 -6.90 -11.10
CA GLY A 100 -11.60 -5.52 -11.04
C GLY A 100 -10.48 -4.47 -11.10
N LEU A 101 -9.29 -4.81 -10.57
CA LEU A 101 -8.10 -3.96 -10.61
C LEU A 101 -7.36 -4.13 -11.95
N GLY A 102 -7.17 -5.38 -12.39
CA GLY A 102 -6.40 -5.68 -13.60
C GLY A 102 -7.08 -5.20 -14.89
N CYS A 103 -8.42 -5.24 -14.95
CA CYS A 103 -9.19 -4.78 -16.10
C CYS A 103 -8.86 -3.34 -16.53
N PRO A 104 -9.04 -2.31 -15.69
CA PRO A 104 -8.66 -0.94 -16.06
C PRO A 104 -7.14 -0.82 -16.31
N SER A 105 -6.29 -1.52 -15.55
CA SER A 105 -4.83 -1.43 -15.75
C SER A 105 -4.43 -1.88 -17.16
N VAL A 106 -4.92 -3.04 -17.60
CA VAL A 106 -4.70 -3.58 -18.95
C VAL A 106 -5.13 -2.58 -20.03
N LEU A 107 -6.34 -2.02 -19.90
CA LEU A 107 -6.90 -1.10 -20.90
C LEU A 107 -6.12 0.20 -20.99
N TYR A 108 -5.77 0.83 -19.86
CA TYR A 108 -5.01 2.07 -19.87
C TYR A 108 -3.56 1.88 -20.35
N LEU A 109 -2.91 0.77 -19.99
CA LEU A 109 -1.55 0.48 -20.46
C LEU A 109 -1.52 0.15 -21.96
N ALA A 110 -2.51 -0.59 -22.46
CA ALA A 110 -2.70 -0.82 -23.89
C ALA A 110 -2.94 0.50 -24.63
N GLY A 111 -3.84 1.34 -24.11
CA GLY A 111 -4.15 2.66 -24.66
C GLY A 111 -2.95 3.62 -24.67
N ALA A 112 -2.08 3.53 -23.67
CA ALA A 112 -0.84 4.31 -23.58
C ALA A 112 0.27 3.82 -24.52
N GLY A 113 0.12 2.62 -25.10
CA GLY A 113 1.11 2.05 -26.02
C GLY A 113 2.28 1.37 -25.33
N VAL A 114 2.05 0.68 -24.21
CA VAL A 114 3.06 -0.21 -23.63
C VAL A 114 3.38 -1.33 -24.61
N GLY A 115 4.66 -1.55 -24.91
CA GLY A 115 5.13 -2.43 -25.98
C GLY A 115 4.69 -3.88 -25.84
N LYS A 116 4.87 -4.44 -24.64
CA LYS A 116 4.48 -5.82 -24.32
C LYS A 116 3.67 -5.85 -23.02
N ILE A 117 2.50 -6.48 -23.05
CA ILE A 117 1.63 -6.67 -21.89
C ILE A 117 1.37 -8.17 -21.72
N THR A 118 1.82 -8.72 -20.60
CA THR A 118 1.50 -10.09 -20.20
C THR A 118 0.44 -10.05 -19.11
N VAL A 119 -0.66 -10.77 -19.29
CA VAL A 119 -1.74 -10.88 -18.30
C VAL A 119 -1.81 -12.32 -17.82
N CYS A 120 -1.75 -12.53 -16.51
CA CYS A 120 -1.75 -13.83 -15.86
C CYS A 120 -2.99 -13.98 -14.97
N ASP A 121 -3.86 -14.94 -15.27
CA ASP A 121 -5.05 -15.23 -14.47
C ASP A 121 -5.52 -16.67 -14.76
N ALA A 122 -5.80 -17.46 -13.73
CA ALA A 122 -6.25 -18.84 -13.86
C ALA A 122 -7.77 -18.95 -14.03
N ASP A 123 -8.53 -17.93 -13.64
CA ASP A 123 -9.97 -18.02 -13.53
C ASP A 123 -10.67 -17.85 -14.87
N ALA A 124 -11.89 -18.36 -14.94
CA ALA A 124 -12.82 -18.08 -16.01
C ALA A 124 -13.69 -16.85 -15.71
N VAL A 125 -14.21 -16.20 -16.76
CA VAL A 125 -15.13 -15.07 -16.62
C VAL A 125 -16.47 -15.53 -16.04
N GLU A 126 -17.00 -14.76 -15.09
CA GLU A 126 -18.29 -15.05 -14.45
C GLU A 126 -19.23 -13.85 -14.46
N LYS A 127 -20.53 -14.13 -14.61
CA LYS A 127 -21.58 -13.10 -14.69
C LYS A 127 -21.64 -12.22 -13.43
N SER A 128 -21.43 -12.81 -12.26
CA SER A 128 -21.36 -12.13 -10.96
C SER A 128 -20.24 -11.09 -10.88
N ASN A 129 -19.21 -11.21 -11.73
CA ASN A 129 -18.04 -10.33 -11.72
C ASN A 129 -18.09 -9.21 -12.76
N LEU A 130 -19.00 -9.28 -13.74
CA LEU A 130 -19.08 -8.32 -14.85
C LEU A 130 -19.35 -6.87 -14.40
N HIS A 131 -19.99 -6.66 -13.25
CA HIS A 131 -20.29 -5.32 -12.74
C HIS A 131 -19.04 -4.47 -12.44
N ARG A 132 -17.89 -5.12 -12.21
CA ARG A 132 -16.60 -4.48 -11.89
C ARG A 132 -15.46 -4.86 -12.84
N GLN A 133 -15.57 -5.96 -13.59
CA GLN A 133 -14.53 -6.46 -14.50
C GLN A 133 -14.79 -6.02 -15.94
N ILE A 134 -14.50 -4.74 -16.22
CA ILE A 134 -14.91 -4.04 -17.45
C ILE A 134 -14.26 -4.53 -18.76
N CYS A 135 -13.21 -5.38 -18.70
CA CYS A 135 -12.66 -6.01 -19.89
C CYS A 135 -13.59 -7.09 -20.46
N HIS A 136 -14.37 -7.75 -19.62
CA HIS A 136 -15.11 -8.94 -20.01
C HIS A 136 -16.49 -8.61 -20.58
N ARG A 137 -17.08 -9.54 -21.33
CA ARG A 137 -18.41 -9.40 -21.92
C ARG A 137 -19.31 -10.55 -21.49
N ASN A 138 -20.64 -10.36 -21.60
CA ASN A 138 -21.61 -11.42 -21.33
C ASN A 138 -21.32 -12.69 -22.14
N GLU A 139 -20.80 -12.53 -23.36
CA GLU A 139 -20.41 -13.62 -24.26
C GLU A 139 -19.28 -14.51 -23.70
N ASP A 140 -18.48 -14.00 -22.77
CA ASP A 140 -17.39 -14.77 -22.13
C ASP A 140 -17.88 -15.69 -21.00
N CYS A 141 -19.10 -15.46 -20.49
CA CYS A 141 -19.69 -16.17 -19.36
C CYS A 141 -20.38 -17.50 -19.72
N CYS A 142 -20.25 -17.97 -20.97
CA CYS A 142 -20.97 -19.06 -21.67
C CYS A 142 -22.18 -18.63 -22.51
N SER A 143 -22.27 -19.21 -23.72
CA SER A 143 -23.51 -19.54 -24.43
C SER A 143 -23.72 -21.06 -24.37
N GLU A 144 -24.94 -21.54 -24.66
CA GLU A 144 -25.46 -22.91 -24.43
C GLU A 144 -24.56 -24.11 -24.85
N ASN A 145 -23.44 -23.92 -25.55
CA ASN A 145 -22.53 -24.98 -26.00
C ASN A 145 -21.02 -24.61 -25.95
N LYS A 146 -20.60 -23.64 -25.11
CA LYS A 146 -19.18 -23.23 -25.02
C LYS A 146 -18.69 -23.19 -23.57
N THR A 147 -17.43 -23.60 -23.37
CA THR A 147 -16.68 -23.39 -22.12
C THR A 147 -16.51 -21.89 -21.84
N LYS A 148 -16.54 -21.49 -20.57
CA LYS A 148 -16.26 -20.10 -20.15
C LYS A 148 -14.88 -19.68 -20.66
N THR A 149 -14.73 -18.42 -21.09
CA THR A 149 -13.43 -17.88 -21.50
C THR A 149 -12.57 -17.62 -20.25
N ASN A 150 -11.28 -17.96 -20.29
CA ASN A 150 -10.32 -17.54 -19.26
C ASN A 150 -10.21 -16.00 -19.21
N LYS A 151 -10.08 -15.43 -18.00
CA LYS A 151 -10.05 -13.97 -17.79
C LYS A 151 -8.87 -13.30 -18.48
N ALA A 152 -7.66 -13.87 -18.45
CA ALA A 152 -6.48 -13.31 -19.11
C ALA A 152 -6.68 -13.24 -20.63
N VAL A 153 -7.26 -14.28 -21.23
CA VAL A 153 -7.60 -14.32 -22.66
C VAL A 153 -8.64 -13.26 -23.01
N SER A 154 -9.73 -13.15 -22.24
CA SER A 154 -10.77 -12.14 -22.45
C SER A 154 -10.22 -10.71 -22.31
N ALA A 155 -9.38 -10.45 -21.29
CA ALA A 155 -8.75 -9.16 -21.09
C ALA A 155 -7.84 -8.74 -22.25
N ILE A 156 -7.04 -9.67 -22.77
CA ILE A 156 -6.19 -9.41 -23.94
C ILE A 156 -7.00 -9.16 -25.20
N ARG A 157 -8.12 -9.87 -25.39
CA ARG A 157 -9.02 -9.60 -26.51
C ARG A 157 -9.56 -8.17 -26.46
N ALA A 158 -9.95 -7.69 -25.27
CA ALA A 158 -10.38 -6.30 -25.08
C ALA A 158 -9.24 -5.29 -25.35
N ALA A 159 -8.05 -5.56 -24.82
CA ALA A 159 -6.86 -4.72 -25.01
C ALA A 159 -6.43 -4.61 -26.48
N LYS A 160 -6.40 -5.75 -27.19
CA LYS A 160 -6.04 -5.81 -28.61
C LYS A 160 -7.06 -5.10 -29.50
N SER A 161 -8.34 -5.14 -29.14
CA SER A 161 -9.39 -4.37 -29.79
C SER A 161 -9.20 -2.85 -29.61
N LEU A 162 -8.79 -2.43 -28.40
CA LEU A 162 -8.49 -1.03 -28.10
C LEU A 162 -7.22 -0.54 -28.82
N ASN A 163 -6.14 -1.32 -28.75
CA ASN A 163 -4.88 -1.00 -29.38
C ASN A 163 -4.17 -2.25 -29.94
N PRO A 164 -4.20 -2.48 -31.27
CA PRO A 164 -3.58 -3.65 -31.89
C PRO A 164 -2.06 -3.54 -32.07
N THR A 165 -1.45 -2.39 -31.76
CA THR A 165 -0.01 -2.16 -32.00
C THR A 165 0.91 -2.76 -30.94
N CYS A 166 0.36 -3.07 -29.75
CA CYS A 166 1.08 -3.71 -28.65
C CYS A 166 1.19 -5.23 -28.84
N SER A 167 2.19 -5.83 -28.21
CA SER A 167 2.34 -7.28 -28.07
C SER A 167 1.62 -7.75 -26.79
N TYR A 168 0.82 -8.81 -26.90
CA TYR A 168 0.04 -9.34 -25.78
C TYR A 168 0.33 -10.82 -25.56
N ARG A 169 0.39 -11.26 -24.28
CA ARG A 169 0.51 -12.67 -23.90
C ARG A 169 -0.45 -13.01 -22.76
N ALA A 170 -1.35 -13.97 -22.99
CA ALA A 170 -2.16 -14.55 -21.93
C ALA A 170 -1.36 -15.66 -21.24
N VAL A 171 -1.45 -15.73 -19.92
CA VAL A 171 -0.98 -16.85 -19.12
C VAL A 171 -2.18 -17.34 -18.31
N GLU A 172 -2.68 -18.53 -18.67
CA GLU A 172 -3.89 -19.13 -18.09
C GLU A 172 -3.56 -19.95 -16.83
N GLU A 173 -2.70 -19.41 -15.98
CA GLU A 173 -2.20 -20.05 -14.76
C GLU A 173 -2.26 -19.05 -13.60
N SER A 174 -2.15 -19.54 -12.38
CA SER A 174 -1.95 -18.69 -11.20
C SER A 174 -0.47 -18.48 -10.96
N VAL A 175 -0.09 -17.29 -10.49
CA VAL A 175 1.28 -17.05 -10.02
C VAL A 175 1.49 -17.77 -8.69
N ASN A 176 2.55 -18.58 -8.62
CA ASN A 176 2.94 -19.34 -7.44
C ASN A 176 4.47 -19.35 -7.29
N GLU A 177 4.94 -19.89 -6.18
CA GLU A 177 6.36 -19.93 -5.84
C GLU A 177 7.21 -20.72 -6.85
N GLN A 178 6.63 -21.65 -7.60
CA GLN A 178 7.34 -22.46 -8.61
C GLN A 178 7.50 -21.73 -9.95
N ASN A 179 6.57 -20.86 -10.33
CA ASN A 179 6.58 -20.21 -11.65
C ASN A 179 6.92 -18.71 -11.62
N ALA A 180 6.85 -18.04 -10.47
CA ALA A 180 7.00 -16.58 -10.37
C ALA A 180 8.34 -16.07 -10.91
N MET A 181 9.45 -16.75 -10.60
CA MET A 181 10.79 -16.34 -11.05
C MET A 181 10.95 -16.41 -12.57
N GLU A 182 10.26 -17.34 -13.24
CA GLU A 182 10.28 -17.44 -14.71
C GLU A 182 9.34 -16.41 -15.34
N LEU A 183 8.09 -16.33 -14.86
CA LEU A 183 7.07 -15.44 -15.41
C LEU A 183 7.46 -13.97 -15.36
N LEU A 184 8.09 -13.55 -14.26
CA LEU A 184 8.45 -12.14 -14.02
C LEU A 184 9.83 -11.77 -14.55
N ARG A 185 10.60 -12.74 -15.06
CA ARG A 185 12.03 -12.58 -15.38
C ARG A 185 12.32 -11.42 -16.32
N ASP A 186 11.45 -11.13 -17.29
CA ASP A 186 11.67 -10.10 -18.30
C ASP A 186 10.76 -8.88 -18.12
N ALA A 187 10.02 -8.79 -17.01
CA ALA A 187 9.15 -7.65 -16.75
C ALA A 187 9.99 -6.43 -16.32
N ASP A 188 9.65 -5.26 -16.86
CA ASP A 188 10.20 -3.97 -16.44
C ASP A 188 9.46 -3.44 -15.21
N VAL A 189 8.15 -3.71 -15.14
CA VAL A 189 7.25 -3.39 -14.01
C VAL A 189 6.23 -4.53 -13.87
N VAL A 190 5.92 -4.90 -12.62
CA VAL A 190 4.88 -5.88 -12.28
C VAL A 190 3.72 -5.16 -11.60
N LEU A 191 2.49 -5.50 -11.96
CA LEU A 191 1.28 -5.06 -11.28
C LEU A 191 0.67 -6.25 -10.54
N ASP A 192 0.55 -6.12 -9.23
CA ASP A 192 -0.24 -7.04 -8.41
C ASP A 192 -1.69 -6.54 -8.36
N CYS A 193 -2.52 -7.17 -9.17
CA CYS A 193 -3.96 -6.96 -9.25
C CYS A 193 -4.72 -8.17 -8.68
N THR A 194 -4.06 -8.95 -7.81
CA THR A 194 -4.63 -10.15 -7.21
C THR A 194 -5.43 -9.83 -5.96
N ASP A 195 -6.42 -10.66 -5.66
CA ASP A 195 -7.17 -10.66 -4.40
C ASP A 195 -6.74 -11.79 -3.46
N ASN A 196 -5.61 -12.44 -3.76
CA ASN A 196 -5.09 -13.58 -3.00
C ASN A 196 -3.80 -13.21 -2.26
N GLN A 197 -3.81 -13.35 -0.93
CA GLN A 197 -2.67 -13.04 -0.07
C GLN A 197 -1.40 -13.85 -0.40
N ARG A 198 -1.52 -15.14 -0.73
CA ARG A 198 -0.36 -15.97 -1.14
C ARG A 198 0.32 -15.39 -2.37
N ALA A 199 -0.47 -15.11 -3.40
CA ALA A 199 0.04 -14.53 -4.65
C ALA A 199 0.74 -13.19 -4.40
N ARG A 200 0.20 -12.34 -3.50
CA ARG A 200 0.83 -11.05 -3.13
C ARG A 200 2.23 -11.21 -2.54
N TYR A 201 2.39 -12.14 -1.59
CA TYR A 201 3.70 -12.40 -0.99
C TYR A 201 4.69 -13.01 -1.99
N VAL A 202 4.25 -13.99 -2.79
CA VAL A 202 5.07 -14.60 -3.86
C VAL A 202 5.51 -13.54 -4.87
N LEU A 203 4.60 -12.69 -5.36
CA LEU A 203 4.90 -11.61 -6.29
C LEU A 203 5.90 -10.61 -5.69
N SER A 204 5.68 -10.19 -4.44
CA SER A 204 6.58 -9.27 -3.73
C SER A 204 7.98 -9.85 -3.57
N ASP A 205 8.08 -11.10 -3.15
CA ASP A 205 9.36 -11.77 -2.90
C ASP A 205 10.13 -11.98 -4.22
N ALA A 206 9.45 -12.42 -5.28
CA ALA A 206 10.02 -12.55 -6.61
C ALA A 206 10.47 -11.20 -7.19
N CYS A 207 9.68 -10.13 -7.02
CA CYS A 207 10.05 -8.79 -7.45
C CYS A 207 11.24 -8.22 -6.66
N ALA A 208 11.33 -8.50 -5.36
CA ALA A 208 12.49 -8.14 -4.56
C ALA A 208 13.76 -8.87 -5.04
N LYS A 209 13.64 -10.17 -5.38
CA LYS A 209 14.74 -10.99 -5.92
C LYS A 209 15.19 -10.54 -7.31
N LEU A 210 14.24 -10.25 -8.20
CA LEU A 210 14.49 -9.80 -9.58
C LEU A 210 14.84 -8.31 -9.69
N ARG A 211 14.73 -7.57 -8.58
CA ARG A 211 14.91 -6.12 -8.51
C ARG A 211 13.94 -5.37 -9.44
N THR A 212 12.71 -5.87 -9.56
CA THR A 212 11.66 -5.29 -10.41
C THR A 212 10.66 -4.52 -9.53
N PRO A 213 10.28 -3.28 -9.89
CA PRO A 213 9.24 -2.56 -9.16
C PRO A 213 7.89 -3.29 -9.25
N LEU A 214 7.21 -3.37 -8.11
CA LEU A 214 5.89 -3.98 -7.97
C LEU A 214 4.87 -2.91 -7.57
N VAL A 215 3.91 -2.66 -8.44
CA VAL A 215 2.77 -1.78 -8.16
C VAL A 215 1.63 -2.63 -7.62
N SER A 216 1.48 -2.68 -6.30
CA SER A 216 0.45 -3.48 -5.63
C SER A 216 -0.77 -2.63 -5.32
N GLY A 217 -1.95 -3.18 -5.65
CA GLY A 217 -3.24 -2.56 -5.38
C GLY A 217 -4.14 -3.51 -4.60
N ALA A 218 -4.99 -2.98 -3.73
CA ALA A 218 -6.04 -3.74 -3.04
C ALA A 218 -7.33 -2.93 -3.03
N SER A 219 -8.49 -3.61 -2.96
CA SER A 219 -9.76 -2.94 -2.71
C SER A 219 -10.73 -3.93 -2.07
N VAL A 220 -11.40 -3.49 -1.00
CA VAL A 220 -12.40 -4.28 -0.26
C VAL A 220 -13.50 -3.33 0.17
N GLY A 221 -14.77 -3.71 -0.01
CA GLY A 221 -15.91 -2.84 0.31
C GLY A 221 -15.84 -1.50 -0.42
N VAL A 222 -15.57 -0.45 0.34
CA VAL A 222 -15.44 0.96 -0.12
C VAL A 222 -14.04 1.52 0.11
N GLU A 223 -13.09 0.69 0.52
CA GLU A 223 -11.70 1.06 0.76
C GLU A 223 -10.82 0.57 -0.42
N GLY A 224 -9.69 1.25 -0.59
CA GLY A 224 -8.67 0.90 -1.56
C GLY A 224 -7.26 1.16 -1.02
N GLN A 225 -6.27 0.49 -1.61
CA GLN A 225 -4.87 0.66 -1.27
C GLN A 225 -4.02 0.62 -2.54
N LEU A 226 -3.00 1.45 -2.61
CA LEU A 226 -2.01 1.48 -3.67
C LEU A 226 -0.62 1.71 -3.07
N VAL A 227 0.36 0.91 -3.47
CA VAL A 227 1.75 1.08 -3.04
C VAL A 227 2.70 0.59 -4.13
N VAL A 228 3.84 1.26 -4.26
CA VAL A 228 4.92 0.80 -5.13
C VAL A 228 6.03 0.23 -4.25
N TYR A 229 6.24 -1.07 -4.37
CA TYR A 229 7.31 -1.81 -3.71
C TYR A 229 8.52 -1.94 -4.63
N ASN A 230 9.70 -2.08 -4.02
CA ASN A 230 10.98 -2.34 -4.69
C ASN A 230 11.39 -1.31 -5.76
N GLU A 231 10.76 -0.13 -5.78
CA GLU A 231 11.14 0.97 -6.67
C GLU A 231 12.56 1.44 -6.37
N SER A 232 13.34 1.72 -7.43
CA SER A 232 14.70 2.25 -7.27
C SER A 232 14.65 3.76 -7.04
N GLY A 233 15.46 4.26 -6.12
CA GLY A 233 15.66 5.69 -5.87
C GLY A 233 16.62 6.32 -6.87
N GLU A 234 16.95 7.58 -6.62
CA GLU A 234 17.88 8.38 -7.44
C GLU A 234 19.30 8.40 -6.89
N GLU A 235 19.47 8.08 -5.61
CA GLU A 235 20.75 8.08 -4.90
C GLU A 235 21.32 6.67 -4.78
N GLU A 236 22.65 6.57 -4.66
CA GLU A 236 23.30 5.31 -4.32
C GLU A 236 22.90 4.87 -2.90
N ALA A 237 22.70 3.56 -2.72
CA ALA A 237 22.48 2.96 -1.43
C ALA A 237 23.73 3.21 -0.56
N GLY A 238 23.57 3.98 0.52
CA GLY A 238 24.63 4.29 1.49
C GLY A 238 25.13 3.09 2.32
N ASP A 239 24.87 1.86 1.87
CA ASP A 239 25.29 0.60 2.49
C ASP A 239 26.59 0.04 1.89
N GLY A 240 27.22 0.76 0.96
CA GLY A 240 28.48 0.38 0.34
C GLY A 240 28.36 -0.72 -0.73
N SER A 241 27.14 -1.17 -1.06
CA SER A 241 26.91 -2.17 -2.11
C SER A 241 27.17 -1.61 -3.53
N GLY A 242 27.10 -0.29 -3.69
CA GLY A 242 27.11 0.39 -4.99
C GLY A 242 25.81 0.16 -5.79
N ASP A 243 24.75 -0.33 -5.16
CA ASP A 243 23.40 -0.36 -5.71
C ASP A 243 22.72 1.01 -5.53
N MET A 244 21.58 1.24 -6.19
CA MET A 244 20.73 2.41 -5.92
C MET A 244 19.87 2.18 -4.67
N GLU A 245 19.46 3.26 -4.01
CA GLU A 245 18.44 3.23 -2.95
C GLU A 245 17.21 2.48 -3.45
N ARG A 246 16.49 1.80 -2.55
CA ARG A 246 15.34 0.98 -2.91
C ARG A 246 14.22 1.09 -1.90
N GLY A 247 13.00 1.17 -2.40
CA GLY A 247 11.79 1.10 -1.60
C GLY A 247 11.61 -0.25 -0.89
N PRO A 248 10.68 -0.32 0.07
CA PRO A 248 10.37 -1.55 0.80
C PRO A 248 9.80 -2.64 -0.11
N CYS A 249 9.85 -3.90 0.34
CA CYS A 249 8.97 -4.97 -0.17
C CYS A 249 7.73 -5.12 0.73
N LEU A 250 6.81 -6.01 0.37
CA LEU A 250 5.60 -6.27 1.17
C LEU A 250 5.95 -6.70 2.61
N ARG A 251 6.97 -7.56 2.80
CA ARG A 251 7.40 -8.02 4.14
C ARG A 251 7.99 -6.91 5.01
N CYS A 252 8.46 -5.80 4.43
CA CYS A 252 8.86 -4.64 5.22
C CYS A 252 7.64 -3.95 5.85
N ALA A 253 6.49 -3.99 5.17
CA ALA A 253 5.23 -3.44 5.67
C ALA A 253 4.49 -4.42 6.58
N TYR A 254 4.49 -5.71 6.20
CA TYR A 254 3.79 -6.79 6.89
C TYR A 254 4.75 -7.98 7.08
N PRO A 255 5.56 -7.96 8.14
CA PRO A 255 6.53 -9.01 8.42
C PRO A 255 5.89 -10.36 8.72
N SER A 256 4.76 -10.31 9.41
CA SER A 256 3.85 -11.41 9.67
C SER A 256 2.58 -11.17 8.85
N PRO A 257 1.90 -12.23 8.38
CA PRO A 257 0.67 -12.04 7.65
C PRO A 257 -0.41 -11.50 8.59
N PRO A 258 -1.23 -10.53 8.14
CA PRO A 258 -2.40 -10.10 8.91
C PRO A 258 -3.31 -11.31 9.21
N PRO A 259 -3.97 -11.32 10.37
CA PRO A 259 -4.83 -12.43 10.77
C PRO A 259 -6.03 -12.59 9.82
N ALA A 260 -6.56 -13.82 9.73
CA ALA A 260 -7.48 -14.19 8.64
C ALA A 260 -8.82 -13.45 8.67
N ASP A 261 -9.23 -12.96 9.84
CA ASP A 261 -10.44 -12.15 10.08
C ASP A 261 -10.30 -10.71 9.59
N GLU A 262 -9.08 -10.18 9.50
CA GLU A 262 -8.78 -8.91 8.85
C GLU A 262 -8.62 -9.05 7.33
N CYS A 263 -8.45 -10.28 6.84
CA CYS A 263 -8.27 -10.63 5.43
C CYS A 263 -9.57 -11.05 4.72
N GLY A 264 -10.69 -10.42 5.04
CA GLY A 264 -11.97 -10.75 4.40
C GLY A 264 -11.89 -10.63 2.87
N SER A 265 -12.39 -11.65 2.17
CA SER A 265 -12.36 -11.62 0.71
C SER A 265 -13.37 -10.61 0.15
N CYS A 266 -13.09 -10.04 -1.03
CA CYS A 266 -14.06 -9.21 -1.77
C CYS A 266 -15.42 -9.90 -1.98
N ALA A 267 -15.43 -11.25 -1.98
CA ALA A 267 -16.62 -12.06 -2.15
C ALA A 267 -17.49 -12.09 -0.87
N GLU A 268 -16.88 -12.01 0.32
CA GLU A 268 -17.57 -12.07 1.61
C GLU A 268 -18.04 -10.70 2.09
N GLN A 269 -17.23 -9.66 1.86
CA GLN A 269 -17.56 -8.29 2.32
C GLN A 269 -18.27 -7.45 1.25
N GLY A 270 -18.31 -7.93 0.00
CA GLY A 270 -18.75 -7.16 -1.15
C GLY A 270 -17.75 -6.08 -1.55
N VAL A 271 -17.92 -5.50 -2.74
CA VAL A 271 -17.06 -4.42 -3.24
C VAL A 271 -17.88 -3.44 -4.07
N LEU A 272 -17.75 -2.15 -3.78
CA LEU A 272 -18.29 -1.08 -4.60
C LEU A 272 -17.61 -1.17 -5.97
N ASN A 273 -18.40 -1.33 -7.03
CA ASN A 273 -17.88 -1.72 -8.34
C ASN A 273 -16.81 -0.77 -8.92
N VAL A 274 -16.89 0.53 -8.61
CA VAL A 274 -15.94 1.55 -9.07
C VAL A 274 -14.65 1.58 -8.24
N ALA A 275 -14.68 1.15 -6.98
CA ALA A 275 -13.52 1.17 -6.06
C ALA A 275 -12.28 0.44 -6.64
N PRO A 276 -12.36 -0.84 -7.08
CA PRO A 276 -11.23 -1.51 -7.71
C PRO A 276 -10.86 -0.87 -9.06
N GLY A 277 -11.83 -0.26 -9.74
CA GLY A 277 -11.63 0.50 -10.97
C GLY A 277 -10.69 1.71 -10.79
N ILE A 278 -10.90 2.47 -9.70
CA ILE A 278 -10.05 3.61 -9.33
C ILE A 278 -8.65 3.11 -9.00
N VAL A 279 -8.52 2.11 -8.12
CA VAL A 279 -7.22 1.56 -7.71
C VAL A 279 -6.45 1.03 -8.93
N GLY A 280 -7.08 0.25 -9.80
CA GLY A 280 -6.44 -0.27 -11.01
C GLY A 280 -6.03 0.80 -12.02
N THR A 281 -6.77 1.92 -12.08
CA THR A 281 -6.38 3.09 -12.88
C THR A 281 -5.14 3.76 -12.29
N PHE A 282 -5.07 3.90 -10.96
CA PHE A 282 -3.88 4.37 -10.28
C PHE A 282 -2.68 3.43 -10.44
N GLN A 283 -2.89 2.11 -10.49
CA GLN A 283 -1.80 1.16 -10.80
C GLN A 283 -1.22 1.41 -12.20
N ALA A 284 -2.06 1.66 -13.21
CA ALA A 284 -1.58 2.01 -14.55
C ALA A 284 -0.84 3.36 -14.56
N LEU A 285 -1.33 4.35 -13.82
CA LEU A 285 -0.66 5.65 -13.68
C LEU A 285 0.74 5.50 -13.08
N GLU A 286 0.88 4.76 -11.98
CA GLU A 286 2.18 4.50 -11.34
C GLU A 286 3.11 3.71 -12.26
N CYS A 287 2.59 2.72 -12.97
CA CYS A 287 3.36 1.98 -13.97
C CYS A 287 3.92 2.91 -15.05
N ILE A 288 3.09 3.79 -15.63
CA ILE A 288 3.53 4.76 -16.65
C ILE A 288 4.57 5.70 -16.05
N ARG A 289 4.37 6.22 -14.83
CA ARG A 289 5.35 7.07 -14.13
C ARG A 289 6.71 6.38 -14.00
N ILE A 290 6.73 5.14 -13.53
CA ILE A 290 7.97 4.36 -13.38
C ILE A 290 8.65 4.19 -14.73
N LEU A 291 7.90 3.77 -15.75
CA LEU A 291 8.38 3.59 -17.12
C LEU A 291 8.85 4.90 -17.76
N LEU A 292 8.31 6.06 -17.40
CA LEU A 292 8.75 7.37 -17.90
C LEU A 292 9.89 7.99 -17.10
N SER A 293 10.16 7.50 -15.89
CA SER A 293 11.22 8.07 -15.03
C SER A 293 12.61 7.46 -15.22
N GLY A 294 12.72 6.29 -15.86
CA GLY A 294 14.02 5.60 -15.99
C GLY A 294 14.16 4.43 -15.03
N ARG A 295 13.30 4.41 -14.02
CA ARG A 295 13.43 3.58 -12.82
C ARG A 295 12.81 2.19 -12.95
N CYS A 296 12.71 1.67 -14.18
CA CYS A 296 12.41 0.26 -14.39
C CYS A 296 13.62 -0.61 -14.00
N ARG A 297 13.36 -1.88 -13.69
CA ARG A 297 14.31 -2.94 -13.26
C ARG A 297 15.81 -2.54 -13.23
N TYR A 298 16.45 -2.66 -12.05
CA TYR A 298 17.89 -2.48 -11.92
C TYR A 298 18.65 -3.57 -12.70
N ARG A 299 19.22 -3.22 -13.86
CA ARG A 299 20.18 -4.06 -14.57
C ARG A 299 21.55 -3.76 -13.96
N GLY A 300 22.09 -4.65 -13.13
CA GLY A 300 23.37 -4.42 -12.43
C GLY A 300 24.57 -4.17 -13.36
N LYS A 301 25.78 -4.21 -12.79
CA LYS A 301 27.05 -3.79 -13.46
C LYS A 301 27.29 -4.36 -14.88
N GLU A 302 26.71 -5.50 -15.25
CA GLU A 302 26.78 -6.03 -16.63
C GLU A 302 25.84 -5.34 -17.63
N GLY A 303 24.66 -4.90 -17.20
CA GLY A 303 23.78 -4.03 -17.98
C GLY A 303 24.35 -2.64 -18.13
N GLU A 304 24.94 -2.11 -17.05
CA GLU A 304 25.69 -0.87 -17.10
C GLU A 304 26.91 -0.94 -18.02
N LYS A 305 27.61 -2.08 -18.18
CA LYS A 305 28.72 -2.18 -19.14
C LYS A 305 28.24 -2.07 -20.59
N LYS A 306 27.04 -2.60 -20.91
CA LYS A 306 26.42 -2.45 -22.23
C LYS A 306 25.96 -1.01 -22.50
N GLU A 307 25.50 -0.28 -21.48
CA GLU A 307 25.15 1.14 -21.60
C GLU A 307 26.37 2.08 -21.51
N LYS A 308 27.35 1.82 -20.64
CA LYS A 308 28.60 2.59 -20.50
C LYS A 308 29.50 2.48 -21.73
N ALA A 309 29.43 1.38 -22.48
CA ALA A 309 30.04 1.27 -23.80
C ALA A 309 29.35 2.19 -24.84
N ALA A 310 28.08 2.56 -24.62
CA ALA A 310 27.34 3.54 -25.43
C ALA A 310 27.35 4.96 -24.83
N SER A 311 27.74 5.14 -23.56
CA SER A 311 27.66 6.41 -22.81
C SER A 311 29.02 6.87 -22.26
N LYS A 312 29.87 7.45 -23.11
CA LYS A 312 30.94 8.35 -22.64
C LYS A 312 30.50 9.81 -22.78
N SER A 313 29.57 10.24 -21.95
CA SER A 313 29.43 11.66 -21.57
C SER A 313 28.57 11.78 -20.33
N SER A 314 29.20 12.19 -19.23
CA SER A 314 28.59 12.60 -17.97
C SER A 314 27.56 13.70 -18.20
N LEU A 315 26.30 13.47 -17.81
CA LEU A 315 25.38 14.52 -17.33
C LEU A 315 24.20 13.83 -16.63
N ALA A 316 23.96 14.26 -15.38
CA ALA A 316 22.88 13.83 -14.50
C ALA A 316 21.52 13.86 -15.22
N SER A 317 20.76 12.77 -15.11
CA SER A 317 19.40 12.68 -15.64
C SER A 317 18.48 13.54 -14.78
N SER A 318 18.18 14.77 -15.20
CA SER A 318 17.10 15.56 -14.60
C SER A 318 15.76 14.93 -15.02
N SER A 319 15.27 13.98 -14.23
CA SER A 319 13.89 13.53 -14.31
C SER A 319 12.97 14.73 -14.06
N THR A 320 12.25 15.20 -15.08
CA THR A 320 11.20 16.23 -14.93
C THR A 320 9.94 15.71 -14.23
N PHE A 321 9.90 14.41 -13.88
CA PHE A 321 8.82 13.86 -13.08
C PHE A 321 9.07 14.23 -11.61
N PRO A 322 8.07 14.82 -10.91
CA PRO A 322 8.23 15.17 -9.50
C PRO A 322 8.64 13.94 -8.67
N HIS A 323 9.61 14.16 -7.78
CA HIS A 323 10.15 13.11 -6.93
C HIS A 323 9.04 12.58 -6.00
N ARG A 324 8.72 11.28 -6.12
CA ARG A 324 7.80 10.59 -5.20
C ARG A 324 8.63 9.86 -4.15
N PRO A 325 8.37 10.05 -2.84
CA PRO A 325 9.04 9.28 -1.80
C PRO A 325 8.85 7.77 -2.01
N LEU A 326 9.94 7.01 -1.87
CA LEU A 326 9.88 5.55 -1.91
C LEU A 326 9.01 5.02 -0.76
N GLY A 327 8.24 3.97 -1.05
CA GLY A 327 7.39 3.31 -0.06
C GLY A 327 6.14 4.09 0.34
N LEU A 328 5.70 5.09 -0.44
CA LEU A 328 4.45 5.78 -0.17
C LEU A 328 3.24 4.89 -0.51
N MET A 329 2.49 4.50 0.52
CA MET A 329 1.22 3.82 0.42
C MET A 329 0.09 4.84 0.43
N THR A 330 -0.80 4.77 -0.55
CA THR A 330 -2.02 5.57 -0.61
C THR A 330 -3.21 4.68 -0.25
N LEU A 331 -3.92 5.06 0.80
CA LEU A 331 -5.17 4.48 1.24
C LEU A 331 -6.30 5.33 0.69
N PHE A 332 -7.32 4.68 0.13
CA PHE A 332 -8.52 5.30 -0.39
C PHE A 332 -9.69 4.93 0.51
N ASP A 333 -10.49 5.92 0.84
CA ASP A 333 -11.76 5.75 1.52
C ASP A 333 -12.82 6.46 0.67
N PHE A 334 -13.60 5.67 -0.06
CA PHE A 334 -14.53 6.20 -1.05
C PHE A 334 -15.86 6.66 -0.44
N VAL A 335 -16.13 6.38 0.83
CA VAL A 335 -17.45 6.62 1.44
C VAL A 335 -17.38 7.17 2.86
N GLN A 336 -16.49 6.67 3.71
CA GLN A 336 -16.50 6.99 5.14
C GLN A 336 -15.84 8.34 5.41
N ASN A 337 -14.81 8.73 4.64
CA ASN A 337 -14.14 10.03 4.78
C ASN A 337 -14.21 10.89 3.50
N PRO A 338 -15.37 11.48 3.17
CA PRO A 338 -15.54 12.26 1.94
C PRO A 338 -14.68 13.54 1.90
N SER A 339 -14.26 14.06 3.05
CA SER A 339 -13.41 15.24 3.17
C SER A 339 -11.94 14.95 2.87
N ARG A 340 -11.48 13.73 3.15
CA ARG A 340 -10.12 13.25 2.87
C ARG A 340 -10.19 11.81 2.33
N PRO A 341 -10.66 11.65 1.08
CA PRO A 341 -10.85 10.33 0.49
C PRO A 341 -9.54 9.59 0.21
N THR A 342 -8.39 10.24 0.45
CA THR A 342 -7.07 9.64 0.35
C THR A 342 -6.20 9.99 1.56
N THR A 343 -5.52 9.00 2.10
CA THR A 343 -4.50 9.12 3.15
C THR A 343 -3.20 8.50 2.66
N CYS A 344 -2.06 9.11 2.95
CA CYS A 344 -0.76 8.58 2.54
C CYS A 344 0.07 8.18 3.76
N VAL A 345 0.67 7.00 3.73
CA VAL A 345 1.54 6.45 4.78
C VAL A 345 2.88 6.09 4.15
N LYS A 346 3.98 6.50 4.78
CA LYS A 346 5.33 6.18 4.31
C LYS A 346 5.83 4.89 4.96
N ILE A 347 6.07 3.86 4.15
CA ILE A 347 6.69 2.61 4.58
C ILE A 347 8.20 2.71 4.39
N LYS A 348 8.97 2.30 5.39
CA LYS A 348 10.43 2.21 5.30
C LYS A 348 10.88 0.80 4.99
N ARG A 349 11.97 0.66 4.22
CA ARG A 349 12.65 -0.63 4.03
C ARG A 349 13.33 -1.03 5.33
N ARG A 350 13.10 -2.27 5.77
CA ARG A 350 13.68 -2.84 6.98
C ARG A 350 15.09 -3.37 6.72
N LYS A 351 16.02 -3.08 7.64
CA LYS A 351 17.42 -3.55 7.57
C LYS A 351 17.57 -5.04 7.87
N ASP A 352 16.56 -5.62 8.49
CA ASP A 352 16.46 -7.01 8.93
C ASP A 352 15.37 -7.78 8.15
N CYS A 353 14.91 -7.25 7.02
CA CYS A 353 13.96 -7.92 6.15
C CYS A 353 14.55 -9.23 5.59
N LEU A 354 13.83 -10.35 5.79
CA LEU A 354 14.21 -11.69 5.32
C LEU A 354 14.56 -11.77 3.83
N VAL A 355 13.94 -10.92 3.00
CA VAL A 355 14.05 -10.99 1.53
C VAL A 355 14.88 -9.85 0.95
N CYS A 356 14.68 -8.62 1.45
CA CYS A 356 15.25 -7.44 0.81
C CYS A 356 16.20 -6.63 1.70
N ALA A 357 16.67 -7.15 2.85
CA ALA A 357 17.64 -6.46 3.69
C ALA A 357 18.94 -6.13 2.94
N THR A 358 19.63 -7.16 2.43
CA THR A 358 20.90 -7.03 1.71
C THR A 358 20.88 -7.81 0.40
N SER A 359 21.97 -7.73 -0.36
CA SER A 359 22.13 -8.57 -1.54
C SER A 359 22.28 -10.05 -1.18
N GLU A 360 22.96 -10.36 -0.08
CA GLU A 360 23.14 -11.71 0.44
C GLU A 360 21.80 -12.33 0.88
N THR A 361 20.96 -11.59 1.62
CA THR A 361 19.65 -12.10 2.04
C THR A 361 18.76 -12.44 0.84
N ARG A 362 18.79 -11.58 -0.18
CA ARG A 362 18.04 -11.78 -1.42
C ARG A 362 18.50 -13.02 -2.18
N ASP A 363 19.80 -13.20 -2.27
CA ASP A 363 20.39 -14.32 -3.01
C ASP A 363 20.14 -15.64 -2.26
N ALA A 364 20.23 -15.62 -0.92
CA ALA A 364 19.95 -16.76 -0.04
C ALA A 364 18.47 -17.15 0.05
N PHE A 365 17.52 -16.20 -0.08
CA PHE A 365 16.09 -16.49 0.02
C PHE A 365 15.58 -17.32 -1.18
N ALA A 366 15.29 -18.60 -0.96
CA ALA A 366 14.78 -19.51 -1.98
C ALA A 366 13.24 -19.49 -1.97
N ILE A 367 12.64 -18.90 -3.00
CA ILE A 367 11.18 -18.75 -3.11
C ILE A 367 10.54 -20.12 -3.29
N GLU A 368 11.11 -20.97 -4.13
CA GLU A 368 10.57 -22.29 -4.50
C GLU A 368 10.49 -23.25 -3.31
N SER A 369 11.32 -23.06 -2.28
CA SER A 369 11.35 -23.90 -1.08
C SER A 369 10.80 -23.21 0.17
N TYR A 370 10.33 -21.96 0.07
CA TYR A 370 9.76 -21.26 1.21
C TYR A 370 8.33 -21.75 1.46
N ASP A 371 8.05 -22.12 2.72
CA ASP A 371 6.72 -22.61 3.10
C ASP A 371 5.76 -21.42 3.30
N TYR A 372 5.18 -20.95 2.19
CA TYR A 372 4.16 -19.92 2.21
C TYR A 372 2.89 -20.36 2.95
N ASP A 373 2.57 -21.65 2.96
CA ASP A 373 1.43 -22.16 3.70
C ASP A 373 1.67 -22.05 5.20
N ALA A 374 2.80 -22.51 5.71
CA ALA A 374 3.15 -22.32 7.12
C ALA A 374 3.26 -20.84 7.50
N PHE A 375 3.79 -20.00 6.62
CA PHE A 375 3.85 -18.56 6.86
C PHE A 375 2.45 -17.94 6.97
N LEU A 376 1.58 -18.11 5.97
CA LEU A 376 0.21 -17.58 6.00
C LEU A 376 -0.60 -18.19 7.15
N ASN A 377 -0.40 -19.48 7.40
CA ASN A 377 -1.00 -20.17 8.53
C ASN A 377 -0.36 -19.80 9.86
N SER A 378 0.79 -19.12 9.94
CA SER A 378 1.31 -18.63 11.22
C SER A 378 0.42 -17.52 11.80
N GLY A 379 -0.21 -16.73 10.91
CA GLY A 379 -1.31 -15.83 11.29
C GLY A 379 -2.58 -16.58 11.69
N ILE A 380 -2.86 -17.74 11.07
CA ILE A 380 -3.99 -18.62 11.42
C ILE A 380 -3.70 -19.44 12.69
N ALA A 381 -2.44 -19.77 12.99
CA ALA A 381 -1.99 -20.47 14.18
C ALA A 381 -2.09 -19.56 15.41
N ALA A 382 -1.84 -18.25 15.23
CA ALA A 382 -2.23 -17.23 16.21
C ALA A 382 -3.76 -17.24 16.49
N GLN A 383 -4.58 -17.73 15.56
CA GLN A 383 -6.03 -17.92 15.72
C GLN A 383 -6.41 -19.30 16.28
N ARG A 384 -5.67 -20.36 15.93
CA ARG A 384 -5.92 -21.72 16.44
C ARG A 384 -5.45 -21.89 17.90
N CYS A 385 -4.54 -21.04 18.35
CA CYS A 385 -4.18 -20.87 19.76
C CYS A 385 -5.22 -20.07 20.57
N LYS A 386 -6.30 -19.53 19.95
CA LYS A 386 -7.41 -18.93 20.72
C LYS A 386 -8.41 -19.96 21.27
N ASN A 387 -8.26 -21.25 20.90
CA ASN A 387 -9.12 -22.32 21.40
C ASN A 387 -8.41 -23.37 22.27
N ASN A 388 -7.15 -23.18 22.64
CA ASN A 388 -6.54 -23.88 23.76
C ASN A 388 -5.41 -23.00 24.29
N GLY A 389 -5.52 -22.63 25.56
CA GLY A 389 -4.79 -21.52 26.15
C GLY A 389 -3.26 -21.66 26.21
N THR A 390 -2.70 -20.59 26.78
CA THR A 390 -1.32 -20.34 27.23
C THR A 390 -0.34 -19.79 26.18
N ASP A 391 -0.01 -18.51 26.42
CA ASP A 391 1.33 -17.91 26.44
C ASP A 391 2.03 -17.45 25.15
N ASN A 392 1.38 -16.67 24.27
CA ASN A 392 2.11 -15.93 23.21
C ASN A 392 1.63 -14.50 22.87
N GLU A 393 0.69 -13.90 23.63
CA GLU A 393 0.30 -12.47 23.46
C GLU A 393 1.24 -11.48 24.21
N ILE A 394 2.31 -11.99 24.81
CA ILE A 394 3.15 -11.26 25.79
C ILE A 394 4.29 -10.46 25.12
N GLU A 395 4.71 -10.78 23.88
CA GLU A 395 5.96 -10.21 23.33
C GLU A 395 5.84 -8.81 22.67
N GLU A 396 4.69 -8.41 22.11
CA GLU A 396 4.49 -7.02 21.61
C GLU A 396 3.92 -6.06 22.66
N SER A 397 3.32 -6.60 23.72
CA SER A 397 2.74 -5.84 24.83
C SER A 397 3.81 -5.42 25.84
N ILE A 398 5.00 -6.03 25.83
CA ILE A 398 6.10 -5.77 26.77
C ILE A 398 7.32 -5.21 26.02
N GLY A 399 7.90 -4.13 26.53
CA GLY A 399 9.13 -3.53 26.00
C GLY A 399 10.38 -4.36 26.24
N GLU A 400 11.48 -4.04 25.55
CA GLU A 400 12.81 -4.62 25.80
C GLU A 400 13.28 -4.48 27.26
N ASP A 401 12.71 -3.50 27.98
CA ASP A 401 12.89 -3.19 29.40
C ASP A 401 11.92 -3.96 30.32
N GLY A 402 11.08 -4.86 29.79
CA GLY A 402 10.11 -5.63 30.56
C GLY A 402 8.84 -4.86 30.94
N THR A 403 8.65 -3.64 30.46
CA THR A 403 7.51 -2.78 30.80
C THR A 403 6.35 -2.95 29.82
N GLN A 404 5.11 -3.09 30.31
CA GLN A 404 3.94 -3.18 29.44
C GLN A 404 3.73 -1.85 28.69
N ARG A 405 3.76 -1.88 27.35
CA ARG A 405 3.64 -0.71 26.46
C ARG A 405 2.24 -0.53 25.90
N ARG A 406 1.46 -1.62 25.81
CA ARG A 406 0.15 -1.64 25.16
C ARG A 406 -0.86 -2.41 25.99
N ILE A 407 -2.10 -1.92 25.97
CA ILE A 407 -3.23 -2.56 26.64
C ILE A 407 -4.40 -2.77 25.66
N THR A 408 -5.20 -3.80 25.90
CA THR A 408 -6.44 -4.07 25.16
C THR A 408 -7.57 -3.13 25.58
N CYS A 409 -8.65 -3.10 24.80
CA CYS A 409 -9.84 -2.33 25.17
C CYS A 409 -10.52 -2.91 26.43
N GLU A 410 -10.42 -4.22 26.62
CA GLU A 410 -10.92 -4.97 27.78
C GLU A 410 -10.14 -4.61 29.05
N GLU A 411 -8.81 -4.58 28.98
CA GLU A 411 -7.95 -4.13 30.08
C GLU A 411 -8.21 -2.67 30.43
N LEU A 412 -8.35 -1.79 29.42
CA LEU A 412 -8.73 -0.39 29.65
C LEU A 412 -10.10 -0.28 30.32
N ALA A 413 -11.10 -1.05 29.88
CA ALA A 413 -12.42 -1.01 30.47
C ALA A 413 -12.40 -1.41 31.95
N GLN A 414 -11.64 -2.45 32.30
CA GLN A 414 -11.45 -2.85 33.69
C GLN A 414 -10.81 -1.72 34.52
N LEU A 415 -9.72 -1.12 34.01
CA LEU A 415 -9.04 0.00 34.66
C LEU A 415 -9.97 1.21 34.88
N LEU A 416 -10.85 1.53 33.93
CA LEU A 416 -11.79 2.65 34.04
C LEU A 416 -12.91 2.38 35.07
N VAL A 417 -13.35 1.12 35.21
CA VAL A 417 -14.31 0.71 36.25
C VAL A 417 -13.69 0.83 37.63
N GLU A 418 -12.49 0.26 37.82
CA GLU A 418 -11.75 0.33 39.10
C GLU A 418 -11.47 1.78 39.53
N ASN A 419 -11.11 2.64 38.56
CA ASN A 419 -10.86 4.06 38.80
C ASN A 419 -12.13 4.82 39.20
N SER A 420 -13.29 4.43 38.65
CA SER A 420 -14.59 5.02 39.00
C SER A 420 -15.04 4.66 40.42
N ASP A 421 -14.75 3.44 40.87
CA ASP A 421 -15.10 2.99 42.23
C ASP A 421 -14.21 3.62 43.30
N LYS A 422 -12.93 3.88 43.00
CA LYS A 422 -12.07 4.74 43.84
C LYS A 422 -12.62 6.15 44.01
N LYS A 423 -13.04 6.81 42.91
CA LYS A 423 -13.59 8.18 42.96
C LYS A 423 -14.84 8.25 43.85
N LYS A 424 -15.70 7.24 43.82
CA LYS A 424 -16.90 7.15 44.68
C LYS A 424 -16.56 6.92 46.16
N ASN A 425 -15.56 6.09 46.45
CA ASN A 425 -15.15 5.81 47.84
C ASN A 425 -14.43 7.00 48.50
N ASN A 426 -13.65 7.77 47.73
CA ASN A 426 -13.00 9.00 48.22
C ASN A 426 -14.01 10.15 48.45
N SER A 427 -15.17 10.15 47.77
CA SER A 427 -16.23 11.13 48.04
C SER A 427 -17.12 10.79 49.25
N ASN A 428 -17.04 9.57 49.79
CA ASN A 428 -17.94 9.06 50.84
C ASN A 428 -17.25 8.71 52.18
N THR A 429 -15.98 9.07 52.37
CA THR A 429 -15.28 8.71 53.61
C THR A 429 -15.42 9.79 54.69
N SER A 430 -16.50 9.67 55.48
CA SER A 430 -16.49 10.04 56.89
C SER A 430 -16.95 8.84 57.72
N VAL A 431 -16.11 8.45 58.69
CA VAL A 431 -16.35 7.49 59.79
C VAL A 431 -16.16 5.99 59.52
N ALA A 432 -14.97 5.52 59.94
CA ALA A 432 -14.59 4.28 60.64
C ALA A 432 -15.30 2.93 60.38
N SER A 433 -14.51 1.91 60.03
CA SER A 433 -14.20 0.75 60.90
C SER A 433 -13.12 -0.16 60.28
N HIS A 434 -12.22 -0.66 61.12
CA HIS A 434 -11.14 -1.58 60.78
C HIS A 434 -11.69 -2.98 60.49
N GLU A 435 -11.51 -3.47 59.25
CA GLU A 435 -11.41 -4.89 58.96
C GLU A 435 -10.26 -5.11 57.97
N GLU A 436 -9.23 -5.84 58.41
CA GLU A 436 -8.12 -6.30 57.58
C GLU A 436 -8.64 -7.34 56.56
N LYS A 437 -8.94 -6.87 55.35
CA LYS A 437 -8.98 -7.72 54.15
C LYS A 437 -7.89 -7.23 53.21
N HIS A 438 -7.04 -8.15 52.78
CA HIS A 438 -6.05 -7.95 51.71
C HIS A 438 -6.68 -7.17 50.54
N HIS A 439 -6.49 -5.85 50.52
CA HIS A 439 -6.90 -4.99 49.42
C HIS A 439 -5.78 -5.07 48.39
N GLU A 440 -6.04 -5.72 47.26
CA GLU A 440 -5.30 -5.40 46.04
C GLU A 440 -5.40 -3.88 45.83
N LYS A 441 -4.24 -3.22 45.72
CA LYS A 441 -4.19 -1.78 45.41
C LYS A 441 -4.84 -1.59 44.04
N THR A 442 -6.06 -1.06 44.01
CA THR A 442 -6.72 -0.60 42.79
C THR A 442 -5.82 0.45 42.13
N LYS A 443 -5.70 0.48 40.80
CA LYS A 443 -4.82 1.43 40.08
C LYS A 443 -5.58 2.71 39.68
N SER A 444 -4.98 3.89 39.81
CA SER A 444 -5.56 5.14 39.28
C SER A 444 -5.11 5.39 37.83
N VAL A 445 -6.05 5.77 36.97
CA VAL A 445 -5.81 5.91 35.52
C VAL A 445 -6.18 7.29 35.00
N VAL A 446 -5.34 7.84 34.14
CA VAL A 446 -5.63 9.02 33.31
C VAL A 446 -5.66 8.59 31.84
N LEU A 447 -6.72 8.92 31.14
CA LEU A 447 -6.93 8.57 29.73
C LEU A 447 -6.85 9.82 28.85
N PHE A 448 -5.86 9.86 27.96
CA PHE A 448 -5.72 10.89 26.94
C PHE A 448 -6.28 10.42 25.60
N ASP A 449 -7.22 11.18 25.06
CA ASP A 449 -7.74 11.02 23.71
C ASP A 449 -7.01 11.96 22.76
N VAL A 450 -6.22 11.38 21.86
CA VAL A 450 -5.30 12.15 21.00
C VAL A 450 -5.88 12.57 19.66
N ARG A 451 -7.17 12.37 19.47
CA ARG A 451 -7.90 12.87 18.30
C ARG A 451 -8.02 14.38 18.34
N ASN A 452 -8.38 14.98 17.20
CA ASN A 452 -8.62 16.42 17.16
C ASN A 452 -9.84 16.81 18.01
N GLU A 453 -9.94 18.10 18.36
CA GLU A 453 -11.00 18.62 19.24
C GLU A 453 -12.42 18.35 18.71
N ILE A 454 -12.59 18.40 17.38
CA ILE A 454 -13.89 18.15 16.74
C ILE A 454 -14.29 16.70 16.94
N GLU A 455 -13.41 15.74 16.62
CA GLU A 455 -13.66 14.31 16.79
C GLU A 455 -13.91 13.94 18.26
N PHE A 456 -13.19 14.57 19.18
CA PHE A 456 -13.40 14.40 20.61
C PHE A 456 -14.76 14.91 21.07
N SER A 457 -15.18 16.08 20.59
CA SER A 457 -16.47 16.70 20.93
C SER A 457 -17.70 15.91 20.46
N ILE A 458 -17.55 15.11 19.39
CA ILE A 458 -18.63 14.27 18.85
C ILE A 458 -18.94 13.12 19.79
N ALA A 459 -17.91 12.39 20.23
CA ALA A 459 -18.01 11.32 21.19
C ALA A 459 -16.65 11.02 21.80
N ALA A 460 -16.59 10.94 23.12
CA ALA A 460 -15.40 10.58 23.87
C ALA A 460 -15.76 9.55 24.96
N LEU A 461 -14.77 8.79 25.41
CA LEU A 461 -14.94 7.95 26.60
C LEU A 461 -15.10 8.85 27.82
N LYS A 462 -15.87 8.37 28.79
CA LYS A 462 -16.13 9.12 30.02
C LYS A 462 -14.80 9.42 30.74
N ASP A 463 -14.67 10.66 31.22
CA ASP A 463 -13.47 11.18 31.91
C ASP A 463 -12.17 11.19 31.06
N ALA A 464 -12.25 10.93 29.75
CA ALA A 464 -11.10 11.10 28.85
C ALA A 464 -10.76 12.59 28.69
N ILE A 465 -9.48 12.89 28.51
CA ILE A 465 -8.97 14.24 28.35
C ILE A 465 -8.46 14.40 26.93
N ASN A 466 -8.92 15.43 26.21
CA ASN A 466 -8.47 15.64 24.85
C ASN A 466 -7.04 16.21 24.82
N TYR A 467 -6.14 15.50 24.14
CA TYR A 467 -4.76 15.90 23.90
C TYR A 467 -4.42 15.72 22.42
N PRO A 468 -4.91 16.62 21.53
CA PRO A 468 -4.79 16.46 20.09
C PRO A 468 -3.34 16.24 19.64
N PHE A 469 -3.11 15.16 18.90
CA PHE A 469 -1.80 14.89 18.33
C PHE A 469 -1.56 15.76 17.09
N VAL A 470 -0.65 16.72 17.19
CA VAL A 470 -0.26 17.63 16.09
C VAL A 470 1.16 17.26 15.62
N ASP A 471 1.35 17.12 14.31
CA ASP A 471 2.69 16.90 13.74
C ASP A 471 3.58 18.15 13.86
N GLU A 472 4.89 17.97 14.04
CA GLU A 472 5.86 19.06 14.30
C GLU A 472 5.87 20.15 13.21
N GLU A 473 5.57 19.81 11.95
CA GLU A 473 5.42 20.79 10.86
C GLU A 473 4.20 21.70 11.05
N ASN A 474 3.14 21.19 11.68
CA ASN A 474 1.95 21.96 12.05
C ASN A 474 2.09 22.69 13.38
N GLU A 475 2.88 22.19 14.35
CA GLU A 475 3.23 22.96 15.56
C GLU A 475 3.97 24.26 15.18
N LYS A 476 4.91 24.21 14.22
CA LYS A 476 5.63 25.39 13.72
C LYS A 476 4.75 26.37 12.94
N LYS A 477 3.72 25.88 12.23
CA LYS A 477 2.75 26.73 11.51
C LYS A 477 1.71 27.33 12.47
N ASN A 478 1.19 26.55 13.41
CA ASN A 478 0.17 26.98 14.38
C ASN A 478 0.75 27.94 15.43
N ALA A 479 2.02 27.79 15.81
CA ALA A 479 2.72 28.75 16.69
C ALA A 479 2.80 30.17 16.11
N MET A 480 2.69 30.32 14.78
CA MET A 480 2.72 31.63 14.11
C MET A 480 1.32 32.22 13.86
N GLU A 481 0.25 31.43 13.94
CA GLU A 481 -1.12 31.86 13.59
C GLU A 481 -2.14 31.84 14.74
N THR A 482 -1.82 31.36 15.95
CA THR A 482 -2.84 31.32 17.02
C THR A 482 -2.28 31.58 18.42
N MET A 483 -2.17 32.86 18.77
CA MET A 483 -2.33 33.29 20.16
C MET A 483 -3.82 33.29 20.51
N THR A 484 -4.37 32.11 20.78
CA THR A 484 -5.55 31.81 21.63
C THR A 484 -6.02 30.41 21.30
N THR A 485 -6.43 29.66 22.33
CA THR A 485 -6.99 28.29 22.28
C THR A 485 -6.02 27.18 21.86
N THR A 486 -5.30 26.63 22.84
CA THR A 486 -5.11 25.19 22.98
C THR A 486 -4.67 24.91 24.41
N ASN A 487 -5.24 23.88 25.05
CA ASN A 487 -4.86 23.45 26.40
C ASN A 487 -3.39 23.04 26.40
N VAL A 488 -2.49 23.92 26.86
CA VAL A 488 -1.06 23.64 26.90
C VAL A 488 -0.81 22.71 28.09
N VAL A 489 -0.64 21.42 27.83
CA VAL A 489 -0.17 20.46 28.83
C VAL A 489 1.33 20.70 29.02
N VAL A 490 1.70 21.43 30.07
CA VAL A 490 3.09 21.55 30.50
C VAL A 490 3.35 20.51 31.59
N ALA A 491 4.06 19.43 31.24
CA ALA A 491 4.69 18.59 32.25
C ALA A 491 5.94 19.34 32.77
N THR A 492 5.85 19.89 33.98
CA THR A 492 6.99 20.49 34.67
C THR A 492 7.53 19.50 35.70
N ALA A 493 8.84 19.21 35.64
CA ALA A 493 9.54 18.72 36.83
C ALA A 493 9.56 19.89 37.80
N VAL A 494 9.01 19.71 38.99
CA VAL A 494 9.05 20.71 40.04
C VAL A 494 10.07 20.22 41.04
N ASP A 495 11.18 20.92 41.16
CA ASP A 495 12.07 20.77 42.31
C ASP A 495 11.33 21.36 43.52
N GLU A 496 11.20 20.58 44.59
CA GLU A 496 10.60 21.04 45.85
C GLU A 496 11.54 22.02 46.56
N ASP A 497 11.64 23.24 46.06
CA ASP A 497 12.16 24.37 46.82
C ASP A 497 11.14 25.51 46.78
N GLY A 498 10.61 25.82 47.97
CA GLY A 498 9.37 26.55 48.18
C GLY A 498 9.31 27.95 47.57
N GLY A 499 8.19 28.23 46.90
CA GLY A 499 7.70 29.57 46.59
C GLY A 499 6.18 29.57 46.72
N GLU A 500 5.65 30.42 47.61
CA GLU A 500 4.22 30.62 47.84
C GLU A 500 3.55 31.21 46.59
N GLU A 501 2.64 30.44 45.96
CA GLU A 501 1.66 30.96 45.00
C GLU A 501 0.24 30.56 45.45
N ASP A 502 -0.65 31.55 45.42
CA ASP A 502 -1.99 31.59 46.01
C ASP A 502 -2.84 30.30 45.92
N GLU A 503 -3.27 29.81 47.10
CA GLU A 503 -4.14 28.65 47.30
C GLU A 503 -5.55 28.84 46.68
N LYS A 504 -5.70 28.50 45.41
CA LYS A 504 -6.97 27.93 44.92
C LYS A 504 -6.89 26.42 45.11
N ALA A 505 -7.92 25.80 45.67
CA ALA A 505 -7.96 24.36 45.99
C ALA A 505 -7.59 23.50 44.77
N VAL A 506 -6.31 23.10 44.68
CA VAL A 506 -5.81 22.18 43.67
C VAL A 506 -5.97 20.77 44.21
N THR A 507 -6.79 19.96 43.54
CA THR A 507 -6.88 18.53 43.82
C THR A 507 -5.69 17.82 43.18
N GLU A 508 -4.74 17.42 44.01
CA GLU A 508 -3.64 16.55 43.58
C GLU A 508 -4.11 15.10 43.55
N VAL A 509 -3.91 14.43 42.41
CA VAL A 509 -4.26 13.02 42.23
C VAL A 509 -3.00 12.24 41.86
N GLU A 510 -2.69 11.20 42.63
CA GLU A 510 -1.61 10.26 42.32
C GLU A 510 -2.07 9.30 41.21
N VAL A 511 -1.25 9.14 40.16
CA VAL A 511 -1.60 8.37 38.94
C VAL A 511 -0.68 7.18 38.75
N ASP A 512 -1.28 5.99 38.67
CA ASP A 512 -0.56 4.73 38.42
C ASP A 512 -0.42 4.41 36.92
N VAL A 513 -1.40 4.79 36.10
CA VAL A 513 -1.43 4.50 34.65
C VAL A 513 -1.82 5.72 33.83
N ILE A 514 -1.05 6.01 32.79
CA ILE A 514 -1.37 6.99 31.74
C ILE A 514 -1.62 6.24 30.44
N ALA A 515 -2.86 6.30 29.94
CA ALA A 515 -3.28 5.61 28.73
C ALA A 515 -3.55 6.60 27.59
N PHE A 516 -3.13 6.26 26.37
CA PHE A 516 -3.41 7.02 25.15
C PHE A 516 -4.34 6.26 24.22
N ILE A 517 -5.39 6.91 23.75
CA ILE A 517 -6.34 6.35 22.79
C ILE A 517 -6.52 7.29 21.59
N CYS A 518 -6.64 6.72 20.40
CA CYS A 518 -7.05 7.46 19.20
C CYS A 518 -8.13 6.68 18.45
N ARG A 519 -8.47 7.09 17.22
CA ARG A 519 -9.52 6.45 16.43
C ARG A 519 -9.25 4.97 16.12
N ARG A 520 -8.02 4.61 15.73
CA ARG A 520 -7.63 3.25 15.30
C ARG A 520 -6.42 2.65 16.05
N GLY A 521 -5.85 3.37 17.02
CA GLY A 521 -4.67 2.93 17.78
C GLY A 521 -3.32 3.23 17.10
N ASN A 522 -3.29 3.99 16.01
CA ASN A 522 -2.04 4.36 15.30
C ASN A 522 -1.39 5.59 15.94
N ASP A 523 -2.13 6.69 16.01
CA ASP A 523 -1.60 7.97 16.52
C ASP A 523 -1.32 7.92 18.03
N SER A 524 -2.05 7.08 18.78
CA SER A 524 -1.82 6.88 20.21
C SER A 524 -0.45 6.27 20.51
N GLN A 525 0.09 5.43 19.62
CA GLN A 525 1.46 4.89 19.76
C GLN A 525 2.50 6.00 19.65
N LEU A 526 2.34 6.87 18.65
CA LEU A 526 3.27 7.96 18.40
C LEU A 526 3.15 9.05 19.48
N ALA A 527 1.94 9.33 19.96
CA ALA A 527 1.70 10.23 21.08
C ALA A 527 2.35 9.72 22.37
N ARG A 528 2.20 8.42 22.67
CA ARG A 528 2.85 7.76 23.81
C ARG A 528 4.38 7.91 23.76
N GLU A 529 5.00 7.63 22.62
CA GLU A 529 6.46 7.76 22.48
C GLU A 529 6.93 9.21 22.60
N ARG A 530 6.24 10.17 21.97
CA ARG A 530 6.57 11.59 22.13
C ARG A 530 6.41 12.06 23.58
N PHE A 531 5.38 11.58 24.27
CA PHE A 531 5.16 11.88 25.68
C PHE A 531 6.30 11.33 26.55
N LYS A 532 6.73 10.09 26.29
CA LYS A 532 7.88 9.46 26.98
C LYS A 532 9.20 10.19 26.68
N GLN A 533 9.44 10.61 25.44
CA GLN A 533 10.63 11.39 25.07
C GLN A 533 10.66 12.75 25.78
N LYS A 534 9.54 13.50 25.77
CA LYS A 534 9.43 14.78 26.49
C LYS A 534 9.60 14.63 28.01
N LEU A 535 9.32 13.45 28.56
CA LEU A 535 9.60 13.11 29.97
C LEU A 535 11.08 12.77 30.23
N LEU A 536 11.77 12.18 29.26
CA LEU A 536 13.18 11.75 29.36
C LEU A 536 14.19 12.88 29.06
N ASP A 537 13.84 13.83 28.20
CA ASP A 537 14.73 14.95 27.80
C ASP A 537 14.91 16.03 28.90
N ARG A 538 14.34 15.84 30.10
CA ARG A 538 14.42 16.80 31.22
C ARG A 538 15.10 16.20 32.45
N ASP A 539 16.39 16.52 32.56
CA ASP A 539 17.35 16.32 33.65
C ASP A 539 17.52 14.91 34.24
N GLU A 540 18.63 14.26 33.87
CA GLU A 540 19.21 13.07 34.53
C GLU A 540 19.81 13.39 35.93
N SER A 541 19.82 14.67 36.35
CA SER A 541 20.46 15.14 37.59
C SER A 541 19.51 15.41 38.76
N ALA A 542 18.20 15.29 38.59
CA ALA A 542 17.24 15.54 39.67
C ALA A 542 17.08 14.29 40.55
N GLU A 543 17.51 14.36 41.83
CA GLU A 543 17.32 13.30 42.84
C GLU A 543 15.83 12.97 43.09
N ASN A 544 14.91 13.83 42.64
CA ASN A 544 13.47 13.65 42.82
C ASN A 544 12.78 13.18 41.52
N LYS A 545 12.37 11.90 41.50
CA LYS A 545 11.76 11.20 40.34
C LYS A 545 10.23 11.44 40.19
N ARG A 546 9.67 12.27 41.06
CA ARG A 546 8.26 12.65 41.03
C ARG A 546 8.02 13.67 39.91
N ARG A 547 6.95 13.48 39.14
CA ARG A 547 6.57 14.35 38.03
C ARG A 547 5.13 14.83 38.23
N THR A 548 4.87 16.07 37.82
CA THR A 548 3.55 16.69 37.90
C THR A 548 3.10 17.11 36.51
N LEU A 549 1.92 16.66 36.12
CA LEU A 549 1.27 17.04 34.88
C LEU A 549 0.10 17.95 35.22
N THR A 550 0.16 19.19 34.74
CA THR A 550 -0.89 20.17 34.93
C THR A 550 -1.74 20.27 33.67
N ILE A 551 -3.06 20.14 33.83
CA ILE A 551 -4.02 20.32 32.74
C ILE A 551 -4.87 21.54 33.06
N GLU A 552 -4.87 22.49 32.14
CA GLU A 552 -5.75 23.65 32.17
C GLU A 552 -7.01 23.31 31.36
N ASP A 553 -8.17 23.30 32.03
CA ASP A 553 -9.47 23.12 31.37
C ASP A 553 -9.85 24.45 30.69
N GLY A 554 -9.65 24.57 29.38
CA GLY A 554 -9.95 25.79 28.61
C GLY A 554 -11.44 26.11 28.41
N SER A 555 -12.35 25.29 28.97
CA SER A 555 -13.80 25.41 28.77
C SER A 555 -14.54 26.17 29.87
N ASP A 556 -13.89 26.58 30.95
CA ASP A 556 -14.54 27.20 32.11
C ASP A 556 -13.88 28.55 32.48
N THR A 557 -14.68 29.62 32.60
CA THR A 557 -14.22 30.96 33.01
C THR A 557 -13.75 31.01 34.47
N THR A 558 -13.88 29.90 35.19
CA THR A 558 -13.23 29.63 36.46
C THR A 558 -12.06 28.66 36.27
N GLN A 559 -10.84 29.18 36.14
CA GLN A 559 -9.62 28.38 35.96
C GLN A 559 -9.45 27.34 37.08
N THR A 560 -9.91 26.11 36.83
CA THR A 560 -9.65 24.94 37.67
C THR A 560 -8.50 24.16 37.03
N LYS A 561 -7.31 24.25 37.63
CA LYS A 561 -6.14 23.48 37.19
C LYS A 561 -6.17 22.11 37.87
N LYS A 562 -6.17 21.03 37.09
CA LYS A 562 -6.00 19.67 37.62
C LYS A 562 -4.52 19.32 37.58
N LYS A 563 -3.95 18.94 38.73
CA LYS A 563 -2.56 18.46 38.85
C LYS A 563 -2.55 16.96 39.07
N PHE A 564 -1.87 16.24 38.18
CA PHE A 564 -1.66 14.80 38.27
C PHE A 564 -0.21 14.54 38.64
N CYS A 565 0.02 13.89 39.77
CA CYS A 565 1.35 13.57 40.25
C CYS A 565 1.64 12.09 40.02
N PHE A 566 2.81 11.74 39.51
CA PHE A 566 3.21 10.35 39.30
C PHE A 566 4.71 10.15 39.43
N ASP A 567 5.11 8.94 39.78
CA ASP A 567 6.51 8.51 39.80
C ASP A 567 6.88 8.03 38.40
N ALA A 568 7.87 8.67 37.76
CA ALA A 568 8.23 8.40 36.38
C ALA A 568 8.75 6.97 36.14
N GLU A 569 9.28 6.29 37.16
CA GLU A 569 9.77 4.91 37.03
C GLU A 569 8.69 3.86 37.30
N LYS A 570 7.64 4.23 38.07
CA LYS A 570 6.57 3.30 38.46
C LYS A 570 5.31 3.45 37.62
N CYS A 571 5.07 4.64 37.04
CA CYS A 571 3.87 4.92 36.26
C CYS A 571 3.87 4.15 34.94
N GLN A 572 2.80 3.43 34.66
CA GLN A 572 2.65 2.71 33.39
C GLN A 572 2.13 3.66 32.31
N ILE A 573 2.92 3.89 31.26
CA ILE A 573 2.55 4.75 30.14
C ILE A 573 2.26 3.85 28.92
N VAL A 574 0.98 3.76 28.53
CA VAL A 574 0.48 2.75 27.58
C VAL A 574 -0.39 3.33 26.48
N ASP A 575 -0.47 2.65 25.34
CA ASP A 575 -1.45 2.94 24.28
C ASP A 575 -2.49 1.83 24.14
N VAL A 576 -3.68 2.19 23.64
CA VAL A 576 -4.82 1.29 23.52
C VAL A 576 -4.87 0.67 22.13
N ILE A 577 -4.79 -0.66 22.08
CA ILE A 577 -4.80 -1.43 20.84
C ILE A 577 -6.13 -1.25 20.11
N GLY A 578 -6.07 -0.90 18.82
CA GLY A 578 -7.23 -0.75 17.94
C GLY A 578 -8.10 0.50 18.20
N GLY A 579 -7.79 1.28 19.24
CA GLY A 579 -8.43 2.57 19.53
C GLY A 579 -9.95 2.49 19.76
N LEU A 580 -10.64 3.60 19.54
CA LEU A 580 -12.09 3.69 19.71
C LEU A 580 -12.89 2.81 18.74
N ARG A 581 -12.32 2.47 17.59
CA ARG A 581 -12.91 1.50 16.67
C ARG A 581 -13.01 0.12 17.31
N GLN A 582 -11.93 -0.33 17.96
CA GLN A 582 -11.94 -1.61 18.67
C GLN A 582 -12.78 -1.53 19.94
N TRP A 583 -12.75 -0.40 20.67
CA TRP A 583 -13.63 -0.16 21.82
C TRP A 583 -15.09 -0.39 21.48
N LYS A 584 -15.55 0.16 20.34
CA LYS A 584 -16.92 -0.06 19.87
C LYS A 584 -17.22 -1.53 19.59
N ARG A 585 -16.29 -2.26 18.98
CA ARG A 585 -16.49 -3.68 18.61
C ARG A 585 -16.49 -4.59 19.83
N ALA A 586 -15.60 -4.34 20.78
CA ALA A 586 -15.31 -5.24 21.88
C ALA A 586 -16.05 -4.88 23.18
N ILE A 587 -16.25 -3.59 23.46
CA ILE A 587 -16.75 -3.11 24.77
C ILE A 587 -18.14 -2.50 24.65
N ASP A 588 -18.31 -1.50 23.77
CA ASP A 588 -19.55 -0.74 23.66
C ASP A 588 -20.00 -0.57 22.21
N SER A 589 -20.80 -1.53 21.74
CA SER A 589 -21.38 -1.51 20.39
C SER A 589 -22.26 -0.28 20.09
N THR A 590 -22.71 0.43 21.13
CA THR A 590 -23.52 1.66 21.02
C THR A 590 -22.67 2.92 20.91
N PHE A 591 -21.36 2.82 21.15
CA PHE A 591 -20.44 3.94 21.00
C PHE A 591 -20.52 4.49 19.56
N PRO A 592 -20.62 5.83 19.39
CA PRO A 592 -20.85 6.44 18.09
C PRO A 592 -19.84 6.00 17.05
N ASN A 593 -20.29 5.81 15.81
CA ASN A 593 -19.36 5.58 14.72
C ASN A 593 -18.61 6.88 14.47
N LEU A 594 -17.35 6.89 14.85
CA LEU A 594 -16.43 7.99 14.59
C LEU A 594 -15.78 7.85 13.19
N ASP A 595 -16.41 7.05 12.31
CA ASP A 595 -15.89 6.80 10.97
C ASP A 595 -16.14 7.95 10.00
#